data_AF-A0AAP6HF84-F1
#
_entry.id   AF-A0AAP6HF84-F1
#
_cell.length_a   1.000
_cell.length_b   1.000
_cell.length_c   1.000
_cell.angle_alpha   90.00
_cell.angle_beta   90.00
_cell.angle_gamma   90.00
#
_symmetry.space_group_name_H-M   'P 1'
#
loop_
_entity.id
_entity.type
_entity.pdbx_description
1 polymer ?
#
loop_
_entity_poly.entity_id
_entity_poly.type
_entity_poly.pdbx_seq_one_letter_code
_entity_poly.pdbx_strand_id
1 'polypeptide(L)' 'MKKLIHKIFCYTKRRVQDMDTKQTQIATYYLLFGLVIKITYKSI' A
#
# COMPACT_ATOMS: atom_id res chain seq x y z
N MET A 1 -2.51 -24.77 6.22
CA MET A 1 -2.15 -24.09 4.95
C MET A 1 -2.77 -22.69 4.76
N LYS A 2 -3.92 -22.35 5.36
CA LYS A 2 -4.54 -21.00 5.22
C LYS A 2 -3.68 -19.82 5.72
N LYS A 3 -2.73 -20.05 6.63
CA LYS A 3 -1.85 -19.00 7.19
C LYS A 3 -0.70 -18.57 6.26
N LEU A 4 -0.28 -19.43 5.32
CA LEU A 4 0.85 -19.11 4.44
C LEU A 4 0.46 -18.06 3.40
N ILE A 5 -0.72 -18.21 2.79
CA ILE A 5 -1.22 -17.32 1.74
C ILE A 5 -1.44 -15.89 2.26
N HIS A 6 -1.84 -15.75 3.53
CA HIS A 6 -1.98 -14.44 4.19
C HIS A 6 -0.64 -13.73 4.41
N LYS A 7 0.48 -14.47 4.52
CA LYS A 7 1.84 -13.88 4.55
C LYS A 7 2.32 -13.45 3.15
N ILE A 8 1.81 -14.11 2.11
CA ILE A 8 2.23 -13.86 0.73
C ILE A 8 1.64 -12.55 0.22
N PHE A 9 0.37 -12.28 0.56
CA PHE A 9 -0.34 -11.06 0.21
C PHE A 9 -0.51 -10.16 1.43
N CYS A 10 0.39 -9.19 1.58
CA CYS A 10 0.21 -8.10 2.54
C CYS A 10 -0.13 -6.83 1.76
N TYR A 11 -1.15 -6.09 2.19
CA TYR A 11 -1.36 -4.73 1.73
C TYR A 11 -1.20 -3.78 2.92
N THR A 12 -0.44 -2.69 2.72
CA THR A 12 -0.27 -1.66 3.74
C THR A 12 -0.82 -0.33 3.24
N LYS A 13 -1.60 0.35 4.07
CA LYS A 13 -2.13 1.67 3.79
C LYS A 13 -1.36 2.69 4.62
N ARG A 14 -0.74 3.65 3.97
CA ARG A 14 -0.14 4.80 4.64
C ARG A 14 -0.77 6.08 4.13
N ARG A 15 -1.04 7.01 5.04
CA ARG A 15 -1.30 8.39 4.66
C ARG A 15 0.04 9.00 4.27
N VAL A 16 0.11 9.50 3.05
CA VAL A 16 1.24 10.27 2.53
C VAL A 16 0.72 11.65 2.20
N GLN A 17 1.52 12.65 2.51
CA GLN A 17 1.20 14.02 2.11
C GLN A 17 1.96 14.30 0.82
N ASP A 18 1.23 14.68 -0.21
CA ASP A 18 1.80 15.12 -1.46
C ASP A 18 2.51 16.46 -1.22
N MET A 19 3.81 16.52 -1.52
CA MET A 19 4.65 17.69 -1.25
C MET A 19 4.30 18.87 -2.17
N ASP A 20 3.80 18.59 -3.39
CA ASP A 20 3.46 19.62 -4.38
C ASP A 20 2.06 20.19 -4.12
N THR A 21 1.09 19.33 -3.82
CA THR A 21 -0.31 19.76 -3.67
C THR A 21 -0.75 19.96 -2.22
N LYS A 22 0.10 19.61 -1.25
CA LYS A 22 -0.21 19.54 0.20
C LYS A 22 -1.42 18.66 0.55
N GLN A 23 -1.95 17.90 -0.41
CA GLN A 23 -3.11 17.05 -0.20
C GLN A 23 -2.71 15.76 0.51
N THR A 24 -3.55 15.32 1.44
CA THR A 24 -3.36 14.04 2.11
C THR A 24 -3.93 12.94 1.21
N GLN A 25 -3.05 12.05 0.77
CA GLN A 25 -3.41 10.90 -0.05
C GLN A 25 -3.22 9.61 0.77
N ILE A 26 -4.02 8.60 0.47
CA ILE A 26 -3.85 7.25 0.99
C ILE A 26 -3.07 6.47 -0.06
N ALA A 27 -1.80 6.19 0.23
CA ALA A 27 -1.00 5.26 -0.53
C ALA A 27 -1.28 3.83 -0.05
N THR A 28 -1.77 2.99 -0.94
CA THR A 28 -1.96 1.56 -0.70
C THR A 28 -0.87 0.79 -1.43
N TYR A 29 0.01 0.14 -0.68
CA TYR A 29 1.09 -0.69 -1.19
C TYR A 29 0.65 -2.15 -1.13
N TYR A 30 0.73 -2.84 -2.25
CA TYR A 30 0.51 -4.28 -2.34
C TYR A 30 1.86 -4.97 -2.39
N LEU A 31 2.14 -5.77 -1.35
CA LEU A 31 3.32 -6.60 -1.25
C LEU A 31 2.97 -8.05 -1.59
N LEU A 32 3.74 -8.62 -2.50
CA LEU A 32 3.74 -10.04 -2.78
C LEU A 32 5.12 -10.60 -2.45
N PHE A 33 5.20 -11.56 -1.52
CA PHE A 33 6.49 -12.16 -1.12
C PHE A 33 7.58 -11.14 -0.72
N GLY A 34 7.20 -10.00 -0.13
CA GLY A 34 8.14 -8.94 0.26
C GLY A 34 8.52 -7.96 -0.85
N LEU A 35 8.00 -8.15 -2.07
CA LEU A 35 8.22 -7.25 -3.21
C LEU A 35 6.98 -6.37 -3.40
N VAL A 36 7.17 -5.06 -3.49
CA VAL A 36 6.08 -4.11 -3.77
C VAL A 36 5.69 -4.24 -5.24
N ILE A 37 4.50 -4.77 -5.52
CA ILE A 37 4.02 -4.99 -6.88
C ILE A 37 3.18 -3.82 -7.39
N LYS A 38 2.47 -3.14 -6.48
CA LYS A 38 1.55 -2.06 -6.87
C LYS A 38 1.42 -1.02 -5.78
N ILE A 39 1.41 0.25 -6.20
CA ILE A 39 1.12 1.39 -5.33
C ILE A 39 -0.07 2.12 -5.93
N THR A 40 -1.12 2.27 -5.14
CA THR A 40 -2.31 3.03 -5.53
C THR A 40 -2.42 4.24 -4.63
N TYR A 41 -2.54 5.43 -5.23
CA TYR A 41 -2.77 6.68 -4.52
C TYR A 41 -4.24 7.04 -4.62
N LYS A 42 -4.86 7.35 -3.48
CA LYS A 42 -6.24 7.84 -3.44
C LYS A 42 -6.25 9.14 -2.65
N SER A 43 -6.58 10.26 -3.30
CA SER A 43 -6.86 11.50 -2.57
C SER A 43 -8.07 11.30 -1.65
N ILE A 44 -7.96 11.86 -0.45
CA ILE A 44 -9.07 11.99 0.51
C ILE A 44 -9.82 13.27 0.16
#